data_AF-A0A972J7Q1-F1
#
_entry.id   AF-A0A972J7Q1-F1
#
_cell.length_a   1.000
_cell.length_b   1.000
_cell.length_c   1.000
_cell.angle_alpha   90.00
_cell.angle_beta   90.00
_cell.angle_gamma   90.00
#
_symmetry.space_group_name_H-M   'P 1'
#
loop_
_entity.id
_entity.type
_entity.pdbx_description
1 polymer ?
#
loop_
_entity_poly.entity_id
_entity_poly.type
_entity_poly.pdbx_seq_one_letter_code
_entity_poly.pdbx_strand_id
1 'polypeptide(L)'
;MDYFSEQKEKELKAKEAKAKYTRSFFLVGLAAIAGGFGIFMRWAQNMTAYEMDTGLYISTNVWGSAIGVLVFAVIASLAFYIYKYAYLEGLASPKGYRDAFRIESGIGEIAHRAAWILTTLLSFASAMLIYKDADRVRYPSMLLVLSVLVFLNSIAFALAAISMKNPAKPPFLRVAFLFPIITLSFWLLYTYRTDTVTPAVWRYALEIPALCISLLAWFFISGYAYGRESDYYTAVFSVLGAFLSIVSVVDERILGLSLLYFVNAAQLLLFAFVQAHNMVPYSSSIAITTTRRGRIGDRLMGISAEESALERADAPSFIGYNHGKVSGYNAEILEHPDIEDEVPQPEDVSELEHVILDESLDEAQLLSEEESKRRTLSPNGDEYIEA
;
A
#
# COMPACT_ATOMS: atom_id res chain seq x y z
N MET A 1 -11.05 -0.44 -46.00
CA MET A 1 -9.91 -0.67 -45.10
C MET A 1 -10.30 -0.42 -43.63
N ASP A 2 -11.17 0.56 -43.35
CA ASP A 2 -11.62 0.90 -41.99
C ASP A 2 -12.38 -0.17 -41.20
N TYR A 3 -13.14 -1.06 -41.88
CA TYR A 3 -13.92 -2.09 -41.17
C TYR A 3 -13.04 -3.14 -40.48
N PHE A 4 -11.91 -3.50 -41.10
CA PHE A 4 -10.98 -4.48 -40.53
C PHE A 4 -10.17 -3.90 -39.35
N SER A 5 -9.83 -2.61 -39.38
CA SER A 5 -9.19 -1.94 -38.24
C SER A 5 -10.16 -1.81 -37.07
N GLU A 6 -11.43 -1.48 -37.32
CA GLU A 6 -12.43 -1.33 -36.27
C GLU A 6 -12.75 -2.66 -35.57
N GLN A 7 -12.83 -3.77 -36.33
CA GLN A 7 -12.98 -5.10 -35.73
C GLN A 7 -11.76 -5.52 -34.90
N LYS A 8 -10.54 -5.28 -35.41
CA LYS A 8 -9.31 -5.60 -34.68
C LYS A 8 -9.18 -4.79 -33.38
N GLU A 9 -9.62 -3.53 -33.40
CA GLU A 9 -9.67 -2.68 -32.21
C GLU A 9 -10.68 -3.20 -31.17
N LYS A 10 -11.87 -3.62 -31.62
CA LYS A 10 -12.89 -4.24 -30.73
C LYS A 10 -12.37 -5.53 -30.10
N GLU A 11 -11.69 -6.38 -30.87
CA GLU A 11 -11.09 -7.61 -30.35
C GLU A 11 -9.97 -7.33 -29.35
N LEU A 12 -9.12 -6.34 -29.61
CA LEU A 12 -8.04 -5.96 -28.71
C LEU A 12 -8.61 -5.45 -27.38
N LYS A 13 -9.58 -4.53 -27.42
CA LYS A 13 -10.27 -4.02 -26.22
C LYS A 13 -10.96 -5.14 -25.43
N ALA A 14 -11.58 -6.11 -26.13
CA ALA A 14 -12.20 -7.26 -25.48
C ALA A 14 -11.16 -8.16 -24.78
N LYS A 15 -9.99 -8.38 -25.40
CA LYS A 15 -8.88 -9.13 -24.79
C LYS A 15 -8.31 -8.40 -23.57
N GLU A 16 -8.11 -7.10 -23.64
CA GLU A 16 -7.65 -6.27 -22.52
C GLU A 16 -8.64 -6.28 -21.37
N ALA A 17 -9.93 -6.09 -21.64
CA ALA A 17 -10.98 -6.16 -20.64
C ALA A 17 -10.99 -7.54 -19.94
N LYS A 18 -10.89 -8.63 -20.71
CA LYS A 18 -10.83 -9.99 -20.15
C LYS A 18 -9.59 -10.18 -19.26
N ALA A 19 -8.43 -9.67 -19.68
CA ALA A 19 -7.21 -9.72 -18.87
C ALA A 19 -7.39 -8.95 -17.56
N LYS A 20 -7.98 -7.75 -17.62
CA LYS A 20 -8.31 -6.90 -16.45
C LYS A 20 -9.11 -7.67 -15.40
N TYR A 21 -10.22 -8.30 -15.82
CA TYR A 21 -11.06 -9.10 -14.93
C TYR A 21 -10.35 -10.36 -14.41
N THR A 22 -9.58 -11.04 -15.25
CA THR A 22 -8.85 -12.25 -14.85
C THR A 22 -7.88 -11.97 -13.70
N ARG A 23 -7.20 -10.82 -13.72
CA ARG A 23 -6.27 -10.39 -12.65
C ARG A 23 -7.01 -10.13 -11.33
N SER A 24 -8.08 -9.34 -11.37
CA SER A 24 -8.85 -9.01 -10.18
C SER A 24 -9.52 -10.24 -9.56
N PHE A 25 -10.13 -11.10 -10.40
CA PHE A 25 -10.76 -12.32 -9.93
C PHE A 25 -9.77 -13.36 -9.43
N PHE A 26 -8.53 -13.38 -9.95
CA PHE A 26 -7.50 -14.25 -9.40
C PHE A 26 -7.21 -13.92 -7.94
N LEU A 27 -7.00 -12.65 -7.60
CA LEU A 27 -6.72 -12.24 -6.22
C LEU A 27 -7.89 -12.51 -5.27
N VAL A 28 -9.10 -12.07 -5.66
CA VAL A 28 -10.30 -12.26 -4.81
C VAL A 28 -10.68 -13.73 -4.72
N GLY A 29 -10.59 -14.47 -5.83
CA GLY A 29 -10.87 -15.90 -5.89
C GLY A 29 -9.89 -16.71 -5.04
N LEU A 30 -8.60 -16.36 -5.06
CA LEU A 30 -7.59 -16.97 -4.19
C LEU A 30 -7.98 -16.80 -2.72
N ALA A 31 -8.30 -15.58 -2.29
CA ALA A 31 -8.70 -15.30 -0.92
C ALA A 31 -9.98 -16.03 -0.50
N ALA A 32 -11.00 -16.05 -1.37
CA ALA A 32 -12.29 -16.65 -1.07
C ALA A 32 -12.21 -18.19 -1.01
N ILE A 33 -11.53 -18.82 -1.97
CA ILE A 33 -11.36 -20.28 -2.00
C ILE A 33 -10.46 -20.72 -0.85
N ALA A 34 -9.28 -20.12 -0.70
CA ALA A 34 -8.36 -20.46 0.38
C ALA A 34 -8.99 -20.15 1.74
N GLY A 35 -9.71 -19.03 1.87
CA GLY A 35 -10.43 -18.67 3.09
C GLY A 35 -11.53 -19.66 3.45
N GLY A 36 -12.30 -20.14 2.46
CA GLY A 36 -13.30 -21.19 2.68
C GLY A 36 -12.71 -22.51 3.16
N PHE A 37 -11.62 -22.97 2.53
CA PHE A 37 -10.87 -24.13 3.03
C PHE A 37 -10.28 -23.88 4.42
N GLY A 38 -9.76 -22.68 4.67
CA GLY A 38 -9.18 -22.30 5.95
C GLY A 38 -10.20 -22.24 7.08
N ILE A 39 -11.42 -21.75 6.84
CA ILE A 39 -12.56 -21.83 7.78
C ILE A 39 -12.79 -23.29 8.19
N PHE A 40 -12.89 -24.19 7.21
CA PHE A 40 -13.11 -25.61 7.48
C PHE A 40 -11.95 -26.23 8.27
N MET A 41 -10.70 -25.98 7.88
CA MET A 41 -9.53 -26.52 8.57
C MET A 41 -9.41 -25.96 10.00
N ARG A 42 -9.70 -24.67 10.20
CA ARG A 42 -9.66 -24.03 11.52
C ARG A 42 -10.79 -24.51 12.41
N TRP A 43 -11.98 -24.67 11.87
CA TRP A 43 -13.09 -25.32 12.55
C TRP A 43 -12.75 -26.75 12.99
N ALA A 44 -12.18 -27.56 12.09
CA ALA A 44 -11.76 -28.93 12.39
C ALA A 44 -10.62 -28.96 13.43
N GLN A 45 -9.69 -28.01 13.36
CA GLN A 45 -8.65 -27.84 14.37
C GLN A 45 -9.28 -27.52 15.73
N ASN A 46 -10.22 -26.58 15.81
CA ASN A 46 -10.88 -26.21 17.07
C ASN A 46 -11.63 -27.39 17.71
N MET A 47 -12.13 -28.33 16.91
CA MET A 47 -12.80 -29.54 17.41
C MET A 47 -11.85 -30.67 17.86
N THR A 48 -10.64 -30.76 17.30
CA THR A 48 -9.78 -31.95 17.42
C THR A 48 -8.42 -31.68 18.07
N ALA A 49 -8.00 -30.43 18.17
CA ALA A 49 -6.64 -30.07 18.57
C ALA A 49 -6.42 -29.95 20.06
N TYR A 50 -7.48 -29.94 20.86
CA TYR A 50 -7.41 -29.70 22.30
C TYR A 50 -7.78 -30.96 23.07
N GLU A 51 -6.95 -31.31 24.05
CA GLU A 51 -7.27 -32.40 24.97
C GLU A 51 -8.48 -32.01 25.84
N MET A 52 -9.44 -32.92 25.97
CA MET A 52 -10.69 -32.69 26.72
C MET A 52 -10.43 -32.46 28.22
N ASP A 53 -9.38 -33.05 28.77
CA ASP A 53 -9.09 -33.03 30.21
C ASP A 53 -8.20 -31.86 30.63
N THR A 54 -7.26 -31.44 29.78
CA THR A 54 -6.25 -30.43 30.11
C THR A 54 -6.43 -29.11 29.36
N GLY A 55 -7.17 -29.10 28.25
CA GLY A 55 -7.31 -27.94 27.35
C GLY A 55 -6.01 -27.56 26.63
N LEU A 56 -4.97 -28.40 26.70
CA LEU A 56 -3.69 -28.19 26.03
C LEU A 56 -3.76 -28.60 24.56
N TYR A 57 -2.86 -28.00 23.77
CA TYR A 57 -2.78 -28.26 22.35
C TYR A 57 -2.00 -29.53 22.04
N ILE A 58 -2.59 -30.42 21.24
CA ILE A 58 -1.96 -31.65 20.77
C ILE A 58 -1.04 -31.33 19.59
N SER A 59 0.28 -31.37 19.82
CA SER A 59 1.30 -30.98 18.83
C SER A 59 1.29 -31.83 17.55
N THR A 60 0.76 -33.05 17.60
CA THR A 60 0.67 -33.98 16.47
C THR A 60 -0.58 -33.78 15.60
N ASN A 61 -1.41 -32.76 15.88
CA ASN A 61 -2.63 -32.57 15.11
C ASN A 61 -2.35 -32.21 13.64
N VAL A 62 -2.87 -33.05 12.73
CA VAL A 62 -2.81 -32.87 11.28
C VAL A 62 -3.44 -31.55 10.82
N TRP A 63 -4.47 -31.06 11.50
CA TRP A 63 -5.19 -29.84 11.08
C TRP A 63 -4.39 -28.56 11.30
N GLY A 64 -3.58 -28.49 12.37
CA GLY A 64 -2.67 -27.36 12.56
C GLY A 64 -1.59 -27.29 11.48
N SER A 65 -1.04 -28.44 11.09
CA SER A 65 -0.10 -28.54 9.97
C SER A 65 -0.76 -28.18 8.64
N ALA A 66 -2.00 -28.62 8.40
CA ALA A 66 -2.76 -28.31 7.19
C ALA A 66 -2.98 -26.80 7.00
N ILE A 67 -3.28 -26.07 8.08
CA ILE A 67 -3.41 -24.61 8.02
C ILE A 67 -2.07 -23.96 7.68
N GLY A 68 -0.97 -24.42 8.28
CA GLY A 68 0.37 -23.93 7.96
C GLY A 68 0.71 -24.10 6.48
N VAL A 69 0.41 -25.27 5.91
CA VAL A 69 0.58 -25.56 4.47
C VAL A 69 -0.30 -24.64 3.61
N LEU A 70 -1.56 -24.42 4.01
CA LEU A 70 -2.48 -23.53 3.29
C LEU A 70 -1.97 -22.08 3.28
N VAL A 71 -1.51 -21.56 4.41
CA VAL A 71 -0.91 -20.22 4.51
C VAL A 71 0.30 -20.11 3.57
N PHE A 72 1.19 -21.11 3.57
CA PHE A 72 2.33 -21.16 2.66
C PHE A 72 1.92 -21.17 1.18
N ALA A 73 0.90 -21.94 0.83
CA ALA A 73 0.38 -22.00 -0.55
C ALA A 73 -0.20 -20.65 -1.01
N VAL A 74 -0.89 -19.91 -0.12
CA VAL A 74 -1.38 -18.55 -0.40
C VAL A 74 -0.22 -17.58 -0.61
N ILE A 75 0.79 -17.60 0.27
CA ILE A 75 1.99 -16.76 0.14
C ILE A 75 2.71 -17.05 -1.19
N ALA A 76 2.90 -18.32 -1.55
CA ALA A 76 3.52 -18.71 -2.81
C ALA A 76 2.71 -18.23 -4.03
N SER A 77 1.38 -18.30 -3.96
CA SER A 77 0.48 -17.81 -5.01
C SER A 77 0.55 -16.29 -5.18
N LEU A 78 0.71 -15.55 -4.08
CA LEU A 78 0.91 -14.10 -4.08
C LEU A 78 2.30 -13.71 -4.60
N ALA A 79 3.35 -14.46 -4.25
CA ALA A 79 4.68 -14.27 -4.83
C ALA A 79 4.68 -14.51 -6.35
N PHE A 80 3.98 -15.54 -6.81
CA PHE A 80 3.77 -15.78 -8.25
C PHE A 80 2.99 -14.64 -8.91
N TYR A 81 1.97 -14.09 -8.24
CA TYR A 81 1.23 -12.92 -8.74
C TYR A 81 2.15 -11.72 -8.96
N ILE A 82 3.01 -11.39 -7.98
CA ILE A 82 4.00 -10.31 -8.13
C ILE A 82 4.94 -10.63 -9.31
N TYR A 83 5.53 -11.82 -9.33
CA TYR A 83 6.46 -12.20 -10.39
C TYR A 83 5.83 -12.06 -11.78
N LYS A 84 4.60 -12.54 -11.96
CA LYS A 84 3.90 -12.45 -13.24
C LYS A 84 3.57 -11.00 -13.62
N TYR A 85 2.91 -10.24 -12.74
CA TYR A 85 2.33 -8.94 -13.14
C TYR A 85 3.29 -7.76 -12.94
N ALA A 86 4.23 -7.85 -12.01
CA ALA A 86 5.28 -6.83 -11.83
C ALA A 86 6.43 -7.04 -12.80
N TYR A 87 6.97 -8.26 -12.86
CA TYR A 87 8.22 -8.51 -13.58
C TYR A 87 8.00 -8.88 -15.04
N LEU A 88 7.04 -9.75 -15.36
CA LEU A 88 6.81 -10.16 -16.76
C LEU A 88 5.95 -9.16 -17.54
N GLU A 89 4.89 -8.63 -16.92
CA GLU A 89 3.94 -7.73 -17.62
C GLU A 89 4.21 -6.24 -17.38
N GLY A 90 5.08 -5.86 -16.44
CA GLY A 90 5.48 -4.46 -16.20
C GLY A 90 4.31 -3.52 -15.87
N LEU A 91 3.30 -4.03 -15.16
CA LEU A 91 2.12 -3.26 -14.77
C LEU A 91 2.41 -2.41 -13.53
N ALA A 92 1.58 -1.41 -13.28
CA ALA A 92 1.61 -0.58 -12.09
C ALA A 92 0.22 0.00 -11.83
N SER A 93 -0.08 0.39 -10.59
CA SER A 93 -1.30 1.13 -10.31
C SER A 93 -1.21 2.54 -10.89
N PRO A 94 -2.32 3.13 -11.35
CA PRO A 94 -2.40 4.56 -11.61
C PRO A 94 -2.03 5.36 -10.36
N LYS A 95 -1.38 6.50 -10.55
CA LYS A 95 -0.97 7.38 -9.45
C LYS A 95 -2.18 8.04 -8.79
N GLY A 96 -2.17 8.08 -7.46
CA GLY A 96 -3.19 8.76 -6.66
C GLY A 96 -4.47 7.97 -6.42
N TYR A 97 -5.05 8.18 -5.23
CA TYR A 97 -6.20 7.44 -4.71
C TYR A 97 -7.39 7.31 -5.68
N ARG A 98 -7.80 8.42 -6.31
CA ARG A 98 -8.99 8.43 -7.17
C ARG A 98 -8.83 7.53 -8.38
N ASP A 99 -7.68 7.58 -9.05
CA ASP A 99 -7.47 6.84 -10.29
C ASP A 99 -7.10 5.38 -10.02
N ALA A 100 -6.41 5.10 -8.91
CA ALA A 100 -6.16 3.74 -8.43
C ALA A 100 -7.45 2.98 -8.08
N PHE A 101 -8.41 3.67 -7.44
CA PHE A 101 -9.65 3.06 -6.95
C PHE A 101 -10.92 3.46 -7.73
N ARG A 102 -10.76 3.91 -8.98
CA ARG A 102 -11.90 4.28 -9.84
C ARG A 102 -12.60 3.05 -10.40
N ILE A 103 -13.90 3.14 -10.65
CA ILE A 103 -14.63 2.07 -11.36
C ILE A 103 -15.26 2.65 -12.60
N GLU A 104 -15.11 1.93 -13.72
CA GLU A 104 -15.75 2.26 -14.98
C GLU A 104 -17.26 2.01 -14.90
N SER A 105 -18.03 2.84 -15.59
CA SER A 105 -19.49 2.84 -15.52
C SER A 105 -20.10 1.56 -16.10
N GLY A 106 -21.05 0.94 -15.41
CA GLY A 106 -21.79 -0.23 -15.89
C GLY A 106 -22.46 -1.06 -14.80
N ILE A 107 -22.88 -2.29 -15.13
CA ILE A 107 -23.51 -3.24 -14.17
C ILE A 107 -22.55 -3.56 -13.01
N GLY A 108 -21.24 -3.63 -13.29
CA GLY A 108 -20.21 -3.82 -12.27
C GLY A 108 -20.10 -2.65 -11.28
N GLU A 109 -20.41 -1.42 -11.70
CA GLU A 109 -20.40 -0.26 -10.81
C GLU A 109 -21.50 -0.35 -9.75
N ILE A 110 -22.70 -0.78 -10.15
CA ILE A 110 -23.84 -0.93 -9.23
C ILE A 110 -23.54 -2.02 -8.21
N ALA A 111 -23.07 -3.19 -8.67
CA ALA A 111 -22.71 -4.30 -7.79
C ALA A 111 -21.59 -3.90 -6.81
N HIS A 112 -20.59 -3.17 -7.29
CA HIS A 112 -19.50 -2.72 -6.44
C HIS A 112 -19.95 -1.68 -5.42
N ARG A 113 -20.74 -0.67 -5.82
CA ARG A 113 -21.33 0.30 -4.89
C ARG A 113 -22.21 -0.37 -3.85
N ALA A 114 -23.02 -1.35 -4.25
CA ALA A 114 -23.81 -2.15 -3.33
C ALA A 114 -22.90 -2.88 -2.33
N ALA A 115 -21.76 -3.43 -2.76
CA ALA A 115 -20.79 -4.07 -1.87
C ALA A 115 -20.14 -3.09 -0.88
N TRP A 116 -19.83 -1.86 -1.29
CA TRP A 116 -19.35 -0.80 -0.37
C TRP A 116 -20.40 -0.42 0.68
N ILE A 117 -21.63 -0.22 0.24
CA ILE A 117 -22.74 0.11 1.15
C ILE A 117 -22.97 -1.07 2.12
N LEU A 118 -23.02 -2.29 1.60
CA LEU A 118 -23.22 -3.50 2.40
C LEU A 118 -22.12 -3.68 3.45
N THR A 119 -20.85 -3.57 3.07
CA THR A 119 -19.72 -3.69 4.02
C THR A 119 -19.71 -2.56 5.05
N THR A 120 -20.10 -1.34 4.68
CA THR A 120 -20.32 -0.24 5.63
C THR A 120 -21.43 -0.58 6.64
N LEU A 121 -22.58 -1.06 6.16
CA LEU A 121 -23.70 -1.44 7.02
C LEU A 121 -23.35 -2.61 7.94
N LEU A 122 -22.60 -3.60 7.45
CA LEU A 122 -22.10 -4.71 8.25
C LEU A 122 -21.09 -4.24 9.30
N SER A 123 -20.22 -3.27 8.98
CA SER A 123 -19.31 -2.65 9.95
C SER A 123 -20.07 -1.94 11.06
N PHE A 124 -21.12 -1.20 10.71
CA PHE A 124 -22.01 -0.57 11.68
C PHE A 124 -22.76 -1.60 12.54
N ALA A 125 -23.26 -2.67 11.93
CA ALA A 125 -23.91 -3.77 12.65
C ALA A 125 -22.94 -4.47 13.61
N SER A 126 -21.68 -4.68 13.21
CA SER A 126 -20.62 -5.19 14.07
C SER A 126 -20.40 -4.28 15.29
N ALA A 127 -20.26 -2.97 15.10
CA ALA A 127 -20.13 -2.01 16.21
C ALA A 127 -21.31 -2.11 17.21
N MET A 128 -22.54 -2.19 16.69
CA MET A 128 -23.76 -2.33 17.51
C MET A 128 -23.81 -3.65 18.28
N LEU A 129 -23.41 -4.76 17.66
CA LEU A 129 -23.35 -6.06 18.32
C LEU A 129 -22.30 -6.09 19.42
N ILE A 130 -21.11 -5.52 19.14
CA ILE A 130 -20.03 -5.36 20.12
C ILE A 130 -20.53 -4.53 21.32
N TYR A 131 -21.24 -3.43 21.08
CA TYR A 131 -21.82 -2.60 22.14
C TYR A 131 -22.81 -3.38 23.00
N LYS A 132 -23.74 -4.11 22.37
CA LYS A 132 -24.77 -4.89 23.07
C LYS A 132 -24.19 -6.02 23.93
N ASP A 133 -23.14 -6.67 23.45
CA ASP A 133 -22.51 -7.78 24.17
C ASP A 133 -21.38 -7.35 25.12
N ALA A 134 -21.15 -6.04 25.29
CA ALA A 134 -20.04 -5.52 26.10
C ALA A 134 -20.09 -6.00 27.56
N ASP A 135 -21.27 -6.03 28.16
CA ASP A 135 -21.46 -6.44 29.56
C ASP A 135 -21.20 -7.93 29.81
N ARG A 136 -21.12 -8.74 28.74
CA ARG A 136 -20.91 -10.20 28.84
C ARG A 136 -19.45 -10.60 28.88
N VAL A 137 -18.53 -9.66 28.70
CA VAL A 137 -17.10 -9.93 28.53
C VAL A 137 -16.30 -9.40 29.71
N ARG A 138 -15.15 -10.02 29.99
CA ARG A 138 -14.25 -9.69 31.10
C ARG A 138 -13.77 -8.23 31.12
N TYR A 139 -13.64 -7.58 29.96
CA TYR A 139 -13.17 -6.21 29.82
C TYR A 139 -14.18 -5.33 29.04
N PRO A 140 -15.30 -4.94 29.68
CA PRO A 140 -16.40 -4.23 29.01
C PRO A 140 -15.96 -2.86 28.50
N SER A 141 -15.19 -2.09 29.29
CA SER A 141 -14.76 -0.73 28.92
C SER A 141 -13.89 -0.70 27.67
N MET A 142 -12.97 -1.68 27.51
CA MET A 142 -12.14 -1.77 26.31
C MET A 142 -13.01 -2.10 25.09
N LEU A 143 -13.97 -3.02 25.25
CA LEU A 143 -14.85 -3.39 24.15
C LEU A 143 -15.78 -2.24 23.72
N LEU A 144 -16.23 -1.40 24.66
CA LEU A 144 -16.99 -0.19 24.36
C LEU A 144 -16.16 0.81 23.55
N VAL A 145 -14.89 1.02 23.92
CA VAL A 145 -13.97 1.86 23.13
C VAL A 145 -13.79 1.28 21.73
N LEU A 146 -13.62 -0.04 21.60
CA LEU A 146 -13.53 -0.70 20.30
C LEU A 146 -14.80 -0.49 19.47
N SER A 147 -15.99 -0.59 20.05
CA SER A 147 -17.26 -0.35 19.36
C SER A 147 -17.33 1.08 18.78
N VAL A 148 -16.94 2.09 19.58
CA VAL A 148 -16.88 3.49 19.12
C VAL A 148 -15.88 3.65 17.98
N LEU A 149 -14.70 3.03 18.07
CA LEU A 149 -13.69 3.06 17.01
C LEU A 149 -14.17 2.36 15.72
N VAL A 150 -14.88 1.24 15.83
CA VAL A 150 -15.48 0.54 14.67
C VAL A 150 -16.59 1.40 14.04
N PHE A 151 -17.37 2.10 14.86
CA PHE A 151 -18.38 3.04 14.37
C PHE A 151 -17.74 4.20 13.58
N LEU A 152 -16.70 4.83 14.12
CA LEU A 152 -15.95 5.88 13.42
C LEU A 152 -15.28 5.35 12.14
N ASN A 153 -14.73 4.14 12.19
CA ASN A 153 -14.17 3.46 11.02
C ASN A 153 -15.23 3.24 9.92
N SER A 154 -16.47 2.90 10.29
CA SER A 154 -17.57 2.76 9.33
C SER A 154 -17.88 4.07 8.61
N ILE A 155 -17.87 5.20 9.33
CA ILE A 155 -18.05 6.53 8.74
C ILE A 155 -16.88 6.87 7.82
N ALA A 156 -15.65 6.61 8.28
CA ALA A 156 -14.44 6.85 7.51
C ALA A 156 -14.42 6.05 6.20
N PHE A 157 -14.85 4.80 6.24
CA PHE A 157 -14.97 3.93 5.07
C PHE A 157 -16.02 4.45 4.08
N ALA A 158 -17.18 4.93 4.56
CA ALA A 158 -18.17 5.58 3.72
C ALA A 158 -17.62 6.85 3.03
N LEU A 159 -16.83 7.65 3.75
CA LEU A 159 -16.14 8.82 3.19
C LEU A 159 -15.11 8.42 2.13
N ALA A 160 -14.35 7.35 2.37
CA ALA A 160 -13.40 6.80 1.40
C ALA A 160 -14.11 6.35 0.11
N ALA A 161 -15.29 5.74 0.22
CA ALA A 161 -16.13 5.34 -0.92
C ALA A 161 -16.58 6.54 -1.77
N ILE A 162 -17.07 7.61 -1.12
CA ILE A 162 -17.51 8.84 -1.80
C ILE A 162 -16.32 9.51 -2.52
N SER A 163 -15.13 9.44 -1.90
CA SER A 163 -13.90 10.05 -2.39
C SER A 163 -13.35 9.43 -3.69
N MET A 164 -13.80 8.22 -4.05
CA MET A 164 -13.42 7.59 -5.34
C MET A 164 -14.11 8.25 -6.53
N LYS A 165 -15.30 8.83 -6.34
CA LYS A 165 -16.05 9.50 -7.42
C LYS A 165 -15.74 10.99 -7.46
N ASN A 166 -15.83 11.64 -6.31
CA ASN A 166 -15.61 13.07 -6.15
C ASN A 166 -14.31 13.26 -5.36
N PRO A 167 -13.39 14.14 -5.80
CA PRO A 167 -12.19 14.40 -5.02
C PRO A 167 -12.61 15.05 -3.69
N ALA A 168 -12.59 14.28 -2.61
CA ALA A 168 -12.65 14.85 -1.27
C ALA A 168 -11.41 15.73 -1.08
N LYS A 169 -11.51 16.76 -0.24
CA LYS A 169 -10.34 17.58 0.07
C LYS A 169 -9.27 16.66 0.66
N PRO A 170 -8.00 16.78 0.22
CA PRO A 170 -6.91 15.91 0.64
C PRO A 170 -6.79 15.68 2.17
N PRO A 171 -7.03 16.67 3.07
CA PRO A 171 -6.95 16.40 4.51
C PRO A 171 -8.02 15.43 5.02
N PHE A 172 -9.26 15.51 4.53
CA PHE A 172 -10.33 14.63 5.02
C PHE A 172 -10.11 13.17 4.62
N LEU A 173 -9.56 12.93 3.44
CA LEU A 173 -9.23 11.58 2.98
C LEU A 173 -8.12 10.96 3.83
N ARG A 174 -7.08 11.74 4.15
CA ARG A 174 -5.97 11.29 5.01
C ARG A 174 -6.45 10.92 6.41
N VAL A 175 -7.32 11.75 7.00
CA VAL A 175 -7.93 11.48 8.31
C VAL A 175 -8.84 10.25 8.25
N ALA A 176 -9.60 10.05 7.16
CA ALA A 176 -10.43 8.86 7.00
C ALA A 176 -9.60 7.56 7.07
N PHE A 177 -8.42 7.52 6.43
CA PHE A 177 -7.55 6.34 6.47
C PHE A 177 -6.84 6.11 7.81
N LEU A 178 -6.83 7.08 8.72
CA LEU A 178 -6.27 6.92 10.06
C LEU A 178 -7.16 6.05 10.95
N PHE A 179 -8.49 6.14 10.79
CA PHE A 179 -9.44 5.39 11.63
C PHE A 179 -9.29 3.87 11.53
N PRO A 180 -9.22 3.24 10.33
CA PRO A 180 -8.97 1.79 10.24
C PRO A 180 -7.70 1.35 10.98
N ILE A 181 -6.63 2.14 10.88
CA ILE A 181 -5.34 1.84 11.51
C ILE A 181 -5.46 1.89 13.04
N ILE A 182 -6.09 2.93 13.59
CA ILE A 182 -6.31 3.07 15.04
C ILE A 182 -7.21 1.94 15.55
N THR A 183 -8.31 1.65 14.83
CA THR A 183 -9.25 0.58 15.21
C THR A 183 -8.57 -0.78 15.24
N LEU A 184 -7.75 -1.12 14.24
CA LEU A 184 -6.99 -2.39 14.22
C LEU A 184 -5.90 -2.44 15.30
N SER A 185 -5.22 -1.33 15.55
CA SER A 185 -4.21 -1.24 16.62
C SER A 185 -4.83 -1.46 18.00
N PHE A 186 -5.98 -0.83 18.25
CA PHE A 186 -6.71 -0.99 19.50
C PHE A 186 -7.32 -2.38 19.62
N TRP A 187 -7.79 -2.96 18.52
CA TRP A 187 -8.28 -4.34 18.50
C TRP A 187 -7.17 -5.33 18.82
N LEU A 188 -5.96 -5.16 18.27
CA LEU A 188 -4.80 -5.97 18.61
C LEU A 188 -4.46 -5.89 20.11
N LEU A 189 -4.53 -4.69 20.70
CA LEU A 189 -4.35 -4.50 22.14
C LEU A 189 -5.43 -5.23 22.96
N TYR A 190 -6.69 -5.17 22.51
CA TYR A 190 -7.79 -5.88 23.15
C TYR A 190 -7.56 -7.40 23.13
N THR A 191 -7.25 -7.96 21.96
CA THR A 191 -6.97 -9.39 21.78
C THR A 191 -5.78 -9.85 22.64
N TYR A 192 -4.70 -9.07 22.66
CA TYR A 192 -3.56 -9.36 23.53
C TYR A 192 -3.99 -9.42 25.01
N ARG A 193 -4.76 -8.43 25.48
CA ARG A 193 -5.23 -8.40 26.87
C ARG A 193 -6.14 -9.57 27.22
N THR A 194 -7.04 -9.99 26.32
CA THR A 194 -7.91 -11.15 26.60
C THR A 194 -7.15 -12.46 26.63
N ASP A 195 -6.12 -12.59 25.79
CA ASP A 195 -5.51 -13.88 25.50
C ASP A 195 -4.25 -14.15 26.35
N THR A 196 -3.67 -13.13 26.99
CA THR A 196 -2.55 -13.26 27.96
C THR A 196 -2.81 -14.24 29.11
N VAL A 197 -4.08 -14.51 29.42
CA VAL A 197 -4.47 -15.43 30.50
C VAL A 197 -4.48 -16.89 30.01
N THR A 198 -4.49 -17.12 28.70
CA THR A 198 -4.60 -18.47 28.12
C THR A 198 -3.21 -19.07 27.82
N PRO A 199 -2.88 -20.26 28.34
CA PRO A 199 -1.58 -20.90 28.10
C PRO A 199 -1.46 -21.53 26.69
N ALA A 200 -2.58 -21.75 26.00
CA ALA A 200 -2.62 -22.40 24.69
C ALA A 200 -2.42 -21.39 23.54
N VAL A 201 -1.16 -21.25 23.08
CA VAL A 201 -0.77 -20.31 22.00
C VAL A 201 -1.60 -20.49 20.72
N TRP A 202 -1.90 -21.74 20.35
CA TRP A 202 -2.65 -22.08 19.13
C TRP A 202 -4.10 -21.58 19.10
N ARG A 203 -4.63 -21.14 20.26
CA ARG A 203 -5.96 -20.54 20.35
C ARG A 203 -6.01 -19.18 19.67
N TYR A 204 -4.96 -18.38 19.78
CA TYR A 204 -4.87 -17.02 19.22
C TYR A 204 -3.77 -16.86 18.15
N ALA A 205 -3.06 -17.95 17.82
CA ALA A 205 -1.92 -17.94 16.89
C ALA A 205 -2.23 -17.40 15.49
N LEU A 206 -3.47 -17.53 15.00
CA LEU A 206 -3.87 -17.00 13.68
C LEU A 206 -4.43 -15.58 13.74
N GLU A 207 -5.01 -15.21 14.88
CA GLU A 207 -5.68 -13.92 15.05
C GLU A 207 -4.68 -12.77 15.16
N ILE A 208 -3.58 -12.97 15.89
CA ILE A 208 -2.53 -11.94 16.00
C ILE A 208 -1.93 -11.64 14.62
N PRO A 209 -1.46 -12.63 13.82
CA PRO A 209 -1.02 -12.39 12.45
C PRO A 209 -2.10 -11.79 11.55
N ALA A 210 -3.37 -12.20 11.69
CA ALA A 210 -4.48 -11.64 10.90
C ALA A 210 -4.61 -10.13 11.12
N LEU A 211 -4.56 -9.69 12.38
CA LEU A 211 -4.65 -8.27 12.74
C LEU A 211 -3.39 -7.50 12.31
N CYS A 212 -2.19 -8.05 12.53
CA CYS A 212 -0.93 -7.42 12.13
C CYS A 212 -0.84 -7.22 10.60
N ILE A 213 -1.19 -8.25 9.82
CA ILE A 213 -1.15 -8.19 8.36
C ILE A 213 -2.26 -7.28 7.82
N SER A 214 -3.44 -7.29 8.44
CA SER A 214 -4.50 -6.35 8.09
C SER A 214 -4.09 -4.90 8.38
N LEU A 215 -3.41 -4.64 9.49
CA LEU A 215 -2.89 -3.32 9.82
C LEU A 215 -1.88 -2.84 8.78
N LEU A 216 -0.95 -3.71 8.35
CA LEU A 216 -0.03 -3.41 7.24
C LEU A 216 -0.79 -3.14 5.93
N ALA A 217 -1.83 -3.90 5.62
CA ALA A 217 -2.64 -3.68 4.43
C ALA A 217 -3.27 -2.28 4.44
N TRP A 218 -3.92 -1.89 5.55
CA TRP A 218 -4.50 -0.55 5.70
C TRP A 218 -3.45 0.57 5.67
N PHE A 219 -2.27 0.32 6.22
CA PHE A 219 -1.14 1.24 6.12
C PHE A 219 -0.74 1.48 4.64
N PHE A 220 -0.59 0.41 3.84
CA PHE A 220 -0.26 0.57 2.42
C PHE A 220 -1.40 1.18 1.60
N ILE A 221 -2.67 0.83 1.89
CA ILE A 221 -3.85 1.48 1.28
C ILE A 221 -3.84 2.99 1.58
N SER A 222 -3.52 3.38 2.82
CA SER A 222 -3.43 4.80 3.20
C SER A 222 -2.37 5.57 2.41
N GLY A 223 -1.30 4.89 1.96
CA GLY A 223 -0.24 5.46 1.13
C GLY A 223 -0.77 6.16 -0.12
N TYR A 224 -1.86 5.67 -0.71
CA TYR A 224 -2.52 6.31 -1.86
C TYR A 224 -3.13 7.68 -1.54
N ALA A 225 -3.51 7.95 -0.30
CA ALA A 225 -4.00 9.26 0.14
C ALA A 225 -2.86 10.25 0.44
N TYR A 226 -1.65 9.74 0.72
CA TYR A 226 -0.44 10.53 0.96
C TYR A 226 0.45 10.68 -0.28
N GLY A 227 0.14 10.02 -1.39
CA GLY A 227 0.93 10.07 -2.63
C GLY A 227 2.17 9.15 -2.61
N ARG A 228 2.25 8.23 -1.64
CA ARG A 228 3.28 7.18 -1.57
C ARG A 228 2.64 5.85 -1.90
N GLU A 229 2.42 5.62 -3.19
CA GLU A 229 1.82 4.38 -3.69
C GLU A 229 2.81 3.20 -3.63
N SER A 230 2.29 2.05 -3.21
CA SER A 230 3.06 0.82 -3.02
C SER A 230 2.23 -0.35 -3.53
N ASP A 231 2.24 -0.52 -4.85
CA ASP A 231 1.17 -1.24 -5.55
C ASP A 231 1.11 -2.72 -5.18
N TYR A 232 2.22 -3.41 -5.32
CA TYR A 232 2.29 -4.85 -5.08
C TYR A 232 2.14 -5.22 -3.62
N TYR A 233 2.71 -4.41 -2.72
CA TYR A 233 2.56 -4.63 -1.29
C TYR A 233 1.11 -4.42 -0.85
N THR A 234 0.42 -3.40 -1.38
CA THR A 234 -1.01 -3.19 -1.09
C THR A 234 -1.83 -4.40 -1.50
N ALA A 235 -1.62 -4.93 -2.71
CA ALA A 235 -2.35 -6.10 -3.21
C ALA A 235 -2.06 -7.37 -2.40
N VAL A 236 -0.79 -7.63 -2.07
CA VAL A 236 -0.38 -8.82 -1.32
C VAL A 236 -0.86 -8.79 0.13
N PHE A 237 -0.62 -7.69 0.84
CA PHE A 237 -1.02 -7.60 2.25
C PHE A 237 -2.53 -7.53 2.41
N SER A 238 -3.27 -6.89 1.49
CA SER A 238 -4.74 -6.90 1.53
C SER A 238 -5.32 -8.29 1.32
N VAL A 239 -4.82 -9.06 0.35
CA VAL A 239 -5.30 -10.43 0.10
C VAL A 239 -4.90 -11.37 1.23
N LEU A 240 -3.65 -11.28 1.72
CA LEU A 240 -3.18 -12.10 2.83
C LEU A 240 -3.93 -11.78 4.13
N GLY A 241 -4.13 -10.50 4.43
CA GLY A 241 -4.89 -10.04 5.60
C GLY A 241 -6.36 -10.42 5.53
N ALA A 242 -6.97 -10.34 4.34
CA ALA A 242 -8.33 -10.81 4.12
C ALA A 242 -8.45 -12.32 4.31
N PHE A 243 -7.54 -13.12 3.73
CA PHE A 243 -7.51 -14.56 3.90
C PHE A 243 -7.41 -14.94 5.39
N LEU A 244 -6.45 -14.40 6.12
CA LEU A 244 -6.28 -14.69 7.55
C LEU A 244 -7.49 -14.22 8.38
N SER A 245 -8.06 -13.07 8.05
CA SER A 245 -9.29 -12.58 8.70
C SER A 245 -10.46 -13.52 8.48
N ILE A 246 -10.63 -14.09 7.27
CA ILE A 246 -11.68 -15.08 6.97
C ILE A 246 -11.48 -16.34 7.82
N VAL A 247 -10.25 -16.83 7.93
CA VAL A 247 -9.94 -18.03 8.74
C VAL A 247 -10.24 -17.79 10.22
N SER A 248 -9.96 -16.59 10.74
CA SER A 248 -10.22 -16.20 12.14
C SER A 248 -11.70 -15.96 12.48
N VAL A 249 -12.62 -16.01 11.51
CA VAL A 249 -14.07 -15.83 11.78
C VAL A 249 -14.62 -16.94 12.70
N VAL A 250 -14.05 -18.15 12.61
CA VAL A 250 -14.54 -19.34 13.32
C VAL A 250 -13.99 -19.45 14.75
N ASP A 251 -13.12 -18.55 15.16
CA ASP A 251 -12.59 -18.55 16.52
C ASP A 251 -13.70 -18.21 17.54
N GLU A 252 -13.63 -18.82 18.73
CA GLU A 252 -14.64 -18.69 19.79
C GLU A 252 -14.67 -17.26 20.36
N ARG A 253 -15.50 -16.39 19.78
CA ARG A 253 -15.68 -15.01 20.22
C ARG A 253 -17.14 -14.58 20.21
N ILE A 254 -17.40 -13.38 20.73
CA ILE A 254 -18.68 -12.72 20.56
C ILE A 254 -18.96 -12.49 19.07
N LEU A 255 -20.22 -12.64 18.67
CA LEU A 255 -20.64 -12.55 17.27
C LEU A 255 -20.19 -11.23 16.61
N GLY A 256 -20.21 -10.13 17.38
CA GLY A 256 -19.76 -8.82 16.91
C GLY A 256 -18.30 -8.78 16.42
N LEU A 257 -17.38 -9.52 17.06
CA LEU A 257 -15.97 -9.60 16.67
C LEU A 257 -15.76 -10.53 15.47
N SER A 258 -16.46 -11.68 15.43
CA SER A 258 -16.43 -12.56 14.25
C SER A 258 -16.95 -11.84 13.00
N LEU A 259 -18.01 -11.03 13.16
CA LEU A 259 -18.51 -10.18 12.09
C LEU A 259 -17.50 -9.10 11.69
N LEU A 260 -16.75 -8.54 12.64
CA LEU A 260 -15.71 -7.54 12.36
C LEU A 260 -14.59 -8.12 11.49
N TYR A 261 -14.15 -9.35 11.76
CA TYR A 261 -13.17 -10.05 10.91
C TYR A 261 -13.69 -10.24 9.48
N PHE A 262 -14.95 -10.67 9.35
CA PHE A 262 -15.58 -10.82 8.04
C PHE A 262 -15.67 -9.49 7.28
N VAL A 263 -16.06 -8.41 7.96
CA VAL A 263 -16.12 -7.07 7.38
C VAL A 263 -14.74 -6.59 6.94
N ASN A 264 -13.72 -6.69 7.81
CA ASN A 264 -12.35 -6.31 7.47
C ASN A 264 -11.85 -7.06 6.24
N ALA A 265 -12.09 -8.38 6.17
CA ALA A 265 -11.75 -9.17 5.00
C ALA A 265 -12.45 -8.66 3.73
N ALA A 266 -13.76 -8.41 3.80
CA ALA A 266 -14.52 -7.92 2.65
C ALA A 266 -14.02 -6.54 2.19
N GLN A 267 -13.71 -5.63 3.10
CA GLN A 267 -13.18 -4.29 2.79
C GLN A 267 -11.81 -4.38 2.10
N LEU A 268 -10.90 -5.20 2.63
CA LEU A 268 -9.58 -5.42 2.03
C LEU A 268 -9.69 -6.02 0.62
N LEU A 269 -10.60 -6.98 0.41
CA LEU A 269 -10.84 -7.57 -0.91
C LEU A 269 -11.45 -6.59 -1.91
N LEU A 270 -12.33 -5.69 -1.46
CA LEU A 270 -12.87 -4.64 -2.32
C LEU A 270 -11.74 -3.73 -2.83
N PHE A 271 -10.84 -3.31 -1.95
CA PHE A 271 -9.68 -2.51 -2.36
C PHE A 271 -8.75 -3.29 -3.30
N ALA A 272 -8.40 -4.53 -2.96
CA ALA A 272 -7.54 -5.38 -3.80
C ALA A 272 -8.14 -5.61 -5.20
N PHE A 273 -9.45 -5.83 -5.29
CA PHE A 273 -10.16 -6.03 -6.55
C PHE A 273 -10.03 -4.83 -7.48
N VAL A 274 -10.34 -3.64 -6.96
CA VAL A 274 -10.36 -2.41 -7.75
C VAL A 274 -8.95 -2.00 -8.15
N GLN A 275 -7.99 -2.13 -7.24
CA GLN A 275 -6.59 -1.86 -7.52
C GLN A 275 -6.08 -2.74 -8.67
N ALA A 276 -6.27 -4.07 -8.58
CA ALA A 276 -5.88 -5.01 -9.63
C ALA A 276 -6.63 -4.81 -10.94
N HIS A 277 -7.86 -4.28 -10.86
CA HIS A 277 -8.64 -3.93 -12.04
C HIS A 277 -7.94 -2.78 -12.75
N ASN A 278 -7.58 -1.71 -12.05
CA ASN A 278 -7.08 -0.48 -12.67
C ASN A 278 -5.59 -0.48 -13.02
N MET A 279 -4.86 -1.59 -12.84
CA MET A 279 -3.45 -1.67 -13.20
C MET A 279 -3.22 -1.37 -14.69
N VAL A 280 -2.29 -0.45 -14.95
CA VAL A 280 -1.87 0.04 -16.27
C VAL A 280 -0.38 -0.26 -16.51
N PRO A 281 0.09 -0.36 -17.76
CA PRO A 281 1.52 -0.51 -18.04
C PRO A 281 2.35 0.66 -17.48
N TYR A 282 3.57 0.37 -17.01
CA TYR A 282 4.45 1.37 -16.38
C TYR A 282 4.74 2.60 -17.27
N SER A 283 4.76 2.45 -18.60
CA SER A 283 4.99 3.56 -19.54
C SER A 283 3.86 4.61 -19.54
N SER A 284 2.62 4.19 -19.28
CA SER A 284 1.46 5.09 -19.28
C SER A 284 1.20 5.75 -17.92
N SER A 285 1.65 5.14 -16.82
CA SER A 285 1.53 5.75 -15.48
C SER A 285 2.36 7.04 -15.34
N ILE A 286 3.52 7.12 -16.01
CA ILE A 286 4.33 8.33 -16.11
C ILE A 286 3.64 9.37 -17.00
N ALA A 287 3.13 8.95 -18.17
CA ALA A 287 2.51 9.82 -19.17
C ALA A 287 1.21 10.50 -18.68
N ILE A 288 0.42 9.84 -17.83
CA ILE A 288 -0.80 10.43 -17.24
C ILE A 288 -0.46 11.66 -16.37
N THR A 289 0.75 11.73 -15.84
CA THR A 289 1.23 12.89 -15.06
C THR A 289 1.61 14.08 -15.97
N THR A 290 2.16 13.82 -17.16
CA THR A 290 2.54 14.87 -18.11
C THR A 290 1.37 15.39 -18.95
N THR A 291 0.37 14.55 -19.27
CA THR A 291 -0.79 15.02 -20.08
C THR A 291 -1.79 15.87 -19.30
N ARG A 292 -1.83 15.79 -17.96
CA ARG A 292 -2.73 16.65 -17.16
C ARG A 292 -2.15 18.05 -16.88
N ARG A 293 -0.84 18.25 -17.06
CA ARG A 293 -0.19 19.57 -17.04
C ARG A 293 -0.07 20.21 -18.44
N GLY A 294 -0.38 19.46 -19.51
CA GLY A 294 -0.30 19.91 -20.91
C GLY A 294 -1.54 20.62 -21.47
N ARG A 295 -2.71 20.59 -20.80
CA ARG A 295 -3.95 21.19 -21.36
C ARG A 295 -4.12 22.70 -21.09
N ILE A 296 -3.03 23.40 -20.76
CA ILE A 296 -2.93 24.87 -20.80
C ILE A 296 -1.77 25.33 -21.71
N GLY A 297 -0.85 24.42 -22.10
CA GLY A 297 0.29 24.73 -22.97
C GLY A 297 0.03 24.64 -24.47
N ASP A 298 -0.98 23.86 -24.91
CA ASP A 298 -1.19 23.59 -26.34
C ASP A 298 -1.91 24.71 -27.11
N ARG A 299 -2.20 25.85 -26.46
CA ARG A 299 -2.81 27.02 -27.11
C ARG A 299 -1.87 28.22 -27.28
N LEU A 300 -0.61 28.13 -26.87
CA LEU A 300 0.27 29.30 -26.86
C LEU A 300 1.70 29.13 -27.39
N MET A 301 2.14 27.97 -27.88
CA MET A 301 3.55 27.85 -28.30
C MET A 301 3.72 27.27 -29.71
N GLY A 302 3.50 28.13 -30.70
CA GLY A 302 4.65 28.45 -31.54
C GLY A 302 5.40 29.58 -30.85
N ILE A 303 6.58 29.30 -30.29
CA ILE A 303 7.73 30.22 -30.09
C ILE A 303 8.82 29.48 -29.28
N SER A 304 10.01 29.51 -29.87
CA SER A 304 11.39 29.46 -29.36
C SER A 304 11.74 28.76 -28.04
N ALA A 305 12.66 27.80 -28.15
CA ALA A 305 13.35 27.13 -27.06
C ALA A 305 14.52 27.98 -26.54
N GLU A 306 14.28 28.86 -25.57
CA GLU A 306 15.40 29.48 -24.82
C GLU A 306 15.08 29.91 -23.37
N GLU A 307 13.81 29.87 -22.94
CA GLU A 307 13.43 30.43 -21.63
C GLU A 307 13.14 29.39 -20.52
N SER A 308 13.40 28.10 -20.78
CA SER A 308 13.11 27.01 -19.81
C SER A 308 14.27 26.62 -18.89
N ALA A 309 15.37 27.40 -18.88
CA ALA A 309 16.54 27.10 -18.06
C ALA A 309 16.54 27.82 -16.69
N LEU A 310 15.77 28.89 -16.52
CA LEU A 310 15.89 29.76 -15.34
C LEU A 310 14.90 29.45 -14.19
N GLU A 311 13.89 28.61 -14.41
CA GLU A 311 12.88 28.27 -13.38
C GLU A 311 13.13 26.90 -12.71
N ARG A 312 14.33 26.31 -12.90
CA ARG A 312 14.75 25.05 -12.26
C ARG A 312 15.45 25.21 -10.92
N ALA A 313 15.65 26.44 -10.42
CA ALA A 313 16.43 26.69 -9.21
C ALA A 313 15.65 26.54 -7.89
N ASP A 314 14.32 26.64 -7.87
CA ASP A 314 13.56 26.80 -6.61
C ASP A 314 12.60 25.65 -6.24
N ALA A 315 12.97 24.39 -6.52
CA ALA A 315 12.19 23.24 -6.04
C ALA A 315 13.06 22.29 -5.21
N PRO A 316 12.82 22.12 -3.89
CA PRO A 316 13.55 21.15 -3.10
C PRO A 316 13.20 19.73 -3.56
N SER A 317 14.16 19.07 -4.20
CA SER A 317 14.07 17.68 -4.62
C SER A 317 14.29 16.77 -3.42
N PHE A 318 13.20 16.26 -2.83
CA PHE A 318 13.28 15.08 -1.96
C PHE A 318 13.57 13.84 -2.81
N ILE A 319 14.80 13.34 -2.71
CA ILE A 319 15.23 12.08 -3.34
C ILE A 319 14.66 10.93 -2.52
N GLY A 320 13.53 10.38 -2.98
CA GLY A 320 12.97 9.15 -2.45
C GLY A 320 13.69 7.93 -3.03
N TYR A 321 14.19 7.05 -2.15
CA TYR A 321 14.76 5.74 -2.47
C TYR A 321 13.88 4.98 -3.47
N ASN A 322 14.36 4.86 -4.70
CA ASN A 322 13.91 3.87 -5.65
C ASN A 322 15.13 3.24 -6.30
N HIS A 323 15.08 1.92 -6.47
CA HIS A 323 16.09 1.10 -7.13
C HIS A 323 16.44 1.59 -8.54
N GLY A 324 17.35 2.55 -8.61
CA GLY A 324 18.15 2.88 -9.78
C GLY A 324 19.61 2.78 -9.37
N LYS A 325 20.34 1.80 -9.90
CA LYS A 325 21.80 1.84 -9.89
C LYS A 325 22.22 3.09 -10.65
N VAL A 326 22.74 4.10 -9.95
CA VAL A 326 23.49 5.19 -10.56
C VAL A 326 24.89 4.67 -10.79
N SER A 327 25.27 4.54 -12.06
CA SER A 327 26.66 4.27 -12.45
C SER A 327 27.48 5.52 -12.12
N GLY A 328 28.42 5.42 -11.18
CA GLY A 328 29.37 6.51 -10.91
C GLY A 328 30.03 6.58 -9.53
N TYR A 329 29.55 5.85 -8.51
CA TYR A 329 30.17 5.87 -7.18
C TYR A 329 30.72 4.50 -6.81
N ASN A 330 32.00 4.31 -7.10
CA ASN A 330 32.88 3.35 -6.43
C ASN A 330 34.30 3.93 -6.44
N ALA A 331 34.68 4.54 -5.34
CA ALA A 331 36.06 4.63 -4.84
C ALA A 331 35.91 4.83 -3.33
N GLU A 332 36.02 3.76 -2.54
CA GLU A 332 37.25 3.34 -1.85
C GLU A 332 37.80 4.40 -0.87
N ILE A 333 38.05 3.95 0.38
CA ILE A 333 39.08 4.43 1.33
C ILE A 333 38.65 5.63 2.22
N LEU A 334 38.78 5.70 3.56
CA LEU A 334 39.54 5.02 4.62
C LEU A 334 38.87 5.37 5.98
N GLU A 335 38.97 4.48 6.98
CA GLU A 335 38.75 4.84 8.40
C GLU A 335 40.00 5.52 9.01
N HIS A 336 39.75 6.21 10.15
CA HIS A 336 40.62 6.57 11.31
C HIS A 336 41.18 8.01 11.41
N PRO A 337 41.63 8.47 12.62
CA PRO A 337 41.05 8.54 13.97
C PRO A 337 40.94 10.00 14.51
N ASP A 338 40.42 10.15 15.73
CA ASP A 338 40.58 11.28 16.67
C ASP A 338 39.84 12.59 16.37
N ILE A 339 38.79 12.86 17.16
CA ILE A 339 38.58 14.09 17.96
C ILE A 339 37.47 13.77 18.99
N GLU A 340 37.87 13.71 20.26
CA GLU A 340 36.99 13.70 21.43
C GLU A 340 36.42 15.12 21.70
N ASP A 341 35.24 15.12 22.33
CA ASP A 341 34.67 16.16 23.21
C ASP A 341 34.40 17.58 22.67
N GLU A 342 33.13 17.83 22.31
CA GLU A 342 32.25 18.81 22.99
C GLU A 342 30.88 18.82 22.29
N VAL A 343 29.82 18.40 22.98
CA VAL A 343 28.44 18.57 22.50
C VAL A 343 27.81 19.74 23.26
N PRO A 344 27.72 20.94 22.68
CA PRO A 344 26.76 21.93 23.12
C PRO A 344 25.43 21.68 22.39
N GLN A 345 24.33 21.57 23.14
CA GLN A 345 22.99 21.61 22.57
C GLN A 345 22.71 23.00 21.99
N PRO A 346 22.21 23.14 20.76
CA PRO A 346 21.75 24.43 20.28
C PRO A 346 20.23 24.55 20.38
N GLU A 347 19.80 25.40 21.30
CA GLU A 347 18.66 26.29 21.09
C GLU A 347 18.97 27.19 19.87
N ASP A 348 17.92 27.55 19.12
CA ASP A 348 17.86 28.51 18.02
C ASP A 348 18.53 28.15 16.67
N VAL A 349 17.66 27.81 15.70
CA VAL A 349 17.94 27.36 14.32
C VAL A 349 18.10 28.54 13.35
N SER A 350 18.75 29.64 13.75
CA SER A 350 18.88 30.83 12.88
C SER A 350 20.30 31.19 12.46
N GLU A 351 21.34 30.50 12.93
CA GLU A 351 22.73 30.83 12.57
C GLU A 351 23.46 29.78 11.70
N LEU A 352 22.84 28.62 11.41
CA LEU A 352 23.46 27.58 10.56
C LEU A 352 23.30 27.81 9.04
N GLU A 353 22.35 28.65 8.60
CA GLU A 353 22.13 28.92 7.17
C GLU A 353 23.22 29.84 6.58
N HIS A 354 23.87 30.68 7.39
CA HIS A 354 24.84 31.66 6.88
C HIS A 354 26.25 31.08 6.66
N VAL A 355 26.64 30.01 7.36
CA VAL A 355 27.99 29.43 7.21
C VAL A 355 28.08 28.48 6.01
N ILE A 356 27.00 27.76 5.68
CA ILE A 356 26.99 26.77 4.58
C ILE A 356 26.89 27.45 3.20
N LEU A 357 26.33 28.66 3.12
CA LEU A 357 26.19 29.38 1.85
C LEU A 357 27.49 30.07 1.40
N ASP A 358 28.30 30.60 2.31
CA ASP A 358 29.56 31.28 1.95
C ASP A 358 30.64 30.30 1.45
N GLU A 359 30.77 29.12 2.06
CA GLU A 359 31.80 28.13 1.68
C GLU A 359 31.52 27.50 0.29
N SER A 360 30.24 27.39 -0.10
CA SER A 360 29.83 26.86 -1.40
C SER A 360 30.03 27.84 -2.57
N LEU A 361 30.09 29.15 -2.27
CA LEU A 361 30.24 30.21 -3.27
C LEU A 361 31.71 30.43 -3.65
N ASP A 362 32.63 30.24 -2.69
CA ASP A 362 34.07 30.35 -2.91
C ASP A 362 34.63 29.19 -3.75
N GLU A 363 34.12 27.96 -3.57
CA GLU A 363 34.57 26.79 -4.33
C GLU A 363 34.08 26.82 -5.80
N ALA A 364 32.89 27.38 -6.04
CA ALA A 364 32.35 27.57 -7.38
C ALA A 364 33.08 28.67 -8.18
N GLN A 365 33.59 29.71 -7.50
CA GLN A 365 34.42 30.74 -8.14
C GLN A 365 35.81 30.22 -8.51
N LEU A 366 36.40 29.37 -7.67
CA LEU A 366 37.71 28.74 -7.93
C LEU A 366 37.70 27.82 -9.17
N LEU A 367 36.64 27.03 -9.36
CA LEU A 367 36.51 26.15 -10.54
C LEU A 367 36.27 26.93 -11.84
N SER A 368 35.61 28.08 -11.77
CA SER A 368 35.39 28.99 -12.90
C SER A 368 36.69 29.68 -13.35
N GLU A 369 37.55 30.09 -12.41
CA GLU A 369 38.85 30.67 -12.74
C GLU A 369 39.84 29.64 -13.33
N GLU A 370 39.77 28.38 -12.90
CA GLU A 370 40.60 27.30 -13.46
C GLU A 370 40.22 26.94 -14.90
N GLU A 371 38.92 26.94 -15.25
CA GLU A 371 38.46 26.75 -16.63
C GLU A 371 38.80 27.94 -17.54
N SER A 372 38.78 29.17 -17.00
CA SER A 372 39.18 30.39 -17.73
C SER A 372 40.69 30.41 -18.04
N LYS A 373 41.53 29.94 -17.11
CA LYS A 373 42.98 29.77 -17.34
C LYS A 373 43.32 28.64 -18.33
N ARG A 374 42.51 27.57 -18.40
CA ARG A 374 42.71 26.50 -19.39
C ARG A 374 42.34 26.90 -20.82
N ARG A 375 41.47 27.90 -21.02
CA ARG A 375 41.09 28.38 -22.37
C ARG A 375 42.03 29.43 -22.96
N THR A 376 42.95 30.00 -22.18
CA THR A 376 43.87 31.06 -22.62
C THR A 376 45.28 30.58 -22.98
N LEU A 377 45.58 29.28 -22.83
CA LEU A 377 46.86 28.65 -23.17
C LEU A 377 46.69 27.57 -24.24
N SER A 378 46.52 28.00 -25.50
CA SER A 378 46.91 27.21 -26.67
C SER A 378 47.25 28.15 -27.84
N PRO A 379 48.53 28.37 -28.16
CA PRO A 379 48.93 29.14 -29.34
C PRO A 379 49.30 28.21 -30.51
N ASN A 380 48.78 28.56 -31.70
CA ASN A 380 49.23 28.15 -33.05
C ASN A 380 49.18 26.63 -33.34
N GLY A 381 48.59 26.15 -34.43
CA GLY A 381 48.77 26.60 -35.80
C GLY A 381 49.41 25.45 -36.57
N ASP A 382 48.68 24.96 -37.57
CA ASP A 382 49.18 24.41 -38.83
C ASP A 382 49.78 22.98 -38.95
N GLU A 383 49.29 22.33 -40.02
CA GLU A 383 49.94 21.41 -40.97
C GLU A 383 50.01 19.86 -40.77
N TYR A 384 49.30 19.20 -41.71
CA TYR A 384 49.67 18.11 -42.63
C TYR A 384 50.18 16.71 -42.19
N ILE A 385 49.51 15.72 -42.81
CA ILE A 385 49.97 14.51 -43.55
C ILE A 385 50.45 13.25 -42.79
N GLU A 386 49.78 12.15 -43.19
CA GLU A 386 50.15 10.73 -43.30
C GLU A 386 51.44 10.20 -42.63
N ALA A 387 51.28 9.12 -41.86
CA ALA A 387 51.61 7.74 -42.28
C ALA A 387 50.91 6.72 -41.37
#